data_AF-A0AAP3GBF0-F1
#
_entry.id   AF-A0AAP3GBF0-F1
#
_cell.length_a   1.000
_cell.length_b   1.000
_cell.length_c   1.000
_cell.angle_alpha   90.00
_cell.angle_beta   90.00
_cell.angle_gamma   90.00
#
_symmetry.space_group_name_H-M   'P 1'
#
loop_
_entity.id
_entity.type
_entity.pdbx_description
1 polymer ?
#
loop_
_entity_poly.entity_id
_entity_poly.type
_entity_poly.pdbx_seq_one_letter_code
_entity_poly.pdbx_strand_id
1 'polypeptide(L)'
;MKKRTMLLAVIASLLLVTGCSGNQSDTAPTEQAQDIKVNQIDLTAELKLTEQAVIGKTTLAQMEKTYGSAVEKKTIKSNFRTNLKSENGPNPEVEQEVAFIKINPVTGAKWNKAYPLYFTKTAEPALVAAQVMLKRGDLMKKLETEKQLTLEDVKKVYGAPTRDLGRVLEYYDFNNKAVLHVILTDNNQISTMLTHYGLLYADKPEDMIENENIIKRLSQEKGSASK
;
A
#
# COMPACT_ATOMS: atom_id res chain seq x y z
N MET A 1 18.94 -12.86 35.07
CA MET A 1 17.98 -13.23 34.00
C MET A 1 16.84 -12.22 34.01
N LYS A 2 16.75 -11.33 33.02
CA LYS A 2 15.62 -10.40 32.87
C LYS A 2 15.04 -10.60 31.47
N LYS A 3 13.84 -11.17 31.42
CA LYS A 3 13.05 -11.39 30.20
C LYS A 3 12.65 -10.03 29.63
N ARG A 4 13.00 -9.76 28.37
CA ARG A 4 12.48 -8.63 27.61
C ARG A 4 11.21 -9.07 26.93
N THR A 5 10.08 -8.61 27.44
CA THR A 5 8.77 -8.74 26.80
C THR A 5 8.72 -7.67 25.70
N MET A 6 8.69 -8.08 24.42
CA MET A 6 8.34 -7.19 23.32
C MET A 6 6.83 -6.96 23.35
N LEU A 7 6.41 -5.73 23.56
CA LEU A 7 5.02 -5.31 23.41
C LEU A 7 4.78 -5.02 21.92
N LEU A 8 3.84 -5.74 21.30
CA LEU A 8 3.25 -5.38 20.03
C LEU A 8 2.48 -4.05 20.19
N ALA A 9 2.84 -3.04 19.41
CA ALA A 9 2.01 -1.86 19.23
C ALA A 9 0.99 -2.16 18.12
N VAL A 10 -0.25 -2.43 18.51
CA VAL A 10 -1.41 -2.45 17.63
C VAL A 10 -1.78 -1.00 17.33
N ILE A 11 -1.57 -0.55 16.09
CA ILE A 11 -2.07 0.76 15.64
C ILE A 11 -3.55 0.56 15.31
N ALA A 12 -4.41 0.86 16.29
CA ALA A 12 -5.79 1.22 16.03
C ALA A 12 -5.84 2.75 15.86
N SER A 13 -6.25 3.23 14.70
CA SER A 13 -6.63 4.63 14.53
C SER A 13 -7.94 4.68 13.78
N LEU A 14 -8.99 4.68 14.61
CA LEU A 14 -10.35 5.08 14.29
C LEU A 14 -10.34 6.60 14.04
N LEU A 15 -10.82 7.05 12.89
CA LEU A 15 -11.35 8.40 12.73
C LEU A 15 -12.79 8.28 12.23
N LEU A 16 -13.69 8.18 13.21
CA LEU A 16 -15.11 8.47 13.04
C LEU A 16 -15.27 9.97 13.27
N VAL A 17 -15.66 10.71 12.24
CA VAL A 17 -16.19 12.07 12.41
C VAL A 17 -17.69 11.93 12.61
N THR A 18 -18.16 12.22 13.82
CA THR A 18 -19.57 12.42 14.13
C THR A 18 -20.00 13.81 13.67
N GLY A 19 -21.08 13.88 12.90
CA GLY A 19 -21.75 15.12 12.56
C GLY A 19 -23.24 14.89 12.39
N CYS A 20 -24.02 15.11 13.45
CA CYS A 20 -25.47 15.25 13.35
C CYS A 20 -25.81 16.71 13.04
N SER A 21 -26.52 16.96 11.94
CA SER A 21 -27.57 17.98 11.82
C SER A 21 -28.35 17.75 10.54
N GLY A 22 -29.67 17.64 10.67
CA GLY A 22 -30.57 17.40 9.56
C GLY A 22 -30.78 18.63 8.68
N ASN A 23 -30.96 18.38 7.39
CA ASN A 23 -32.04 18.95 6.59
C ASN A 23 -32.18 18.12 5.31
N GLN A 24 -33.39 17.62 5.06
CA GLN A 24 -33.77 17.08 3.75
C GLN A 24 -33.57 18.17 2.69
N SER A 25 -32.77 17.86 1.68
CA SER A 25 -32.84 18.53 0.39
C SER A 25 -32.76 17.45 -0.68
N ASP A 26 -33.87 17.29 -1.40
CA ASP A 26 -33.95 16.53 -2.64
C ASP A 26 -33.01 17.17 -3.67
N THR A 27 -31.86 16.52 -3.88
CA THR A 27 -31.16 16.53 -5.16
C THR A 27 -30.36 15.25 -5.20
N ALA A 28 -30.69 14.36 -6.14
CA ALA A 28 -29.68 13.44 -6.63
C ALA A 28 -28.62 14.27 -7.36
N PRO A 29 -27.33 14.03 -7.11
CA PRO A 29 -26.37 14.01 -8.19
C PRO A 29 -25.98 12.55 -8.38
N THR A 30 -26.27 12.03 -9.56
CA THR A 30 -25.39 11.03 -10.15
C THR A 30 -24.00 11.67 -10.14
N GLU A 31 -23.17 11.33 -9.17
CA GLU A 31 -21.78 11.79 -9.10
C GLU A 31 -21.06 11.09 -10.25
N GLN A 32 -21.26 11.63 -11.47
CA GLN A 32 -20.34 11.44 -12.57
C GLN A 32 -18.98 11.75 -11.98
N ALA A 33 -18.07 10.77 -12.03
CA ALA A 33 -16.69 10.93 -11.63
C ALA A 33 -16.20 12.25 -12.21
N GLN A 34 -16.08 13.27 -11.36
CA GLN A 34 -15.42 14.50 -11.76
C GLN A 34 -14.06 14.05 -12.28
N ASP A 35 -13.64 14.59 -13.42
CA ASP A 35 -12.33 14.33 -14.01
C ASP A 35 -11.26 15.02 -13.13
N ILE A 36 -11.13 14.52 -11.89
CA ILE A 36 -10.26 15.03 -10.85
C ILE A 36 -8.85 14.63 -11.25
N LYS A 37 -8.13 15.61 -11.83
CA LYS A 37 -6.72 15.47 -12.12
C LYS A 37 -5.96 15.33 -10.80
N VAL A 38 -5.31 14.20 -10.65
CA VAL A 38 -4.40 13.89 -9.55
C VAL A 38 -3.02 13.59 -10.09
N ASN A 39 -2.00 13.84 -9.27
CA ASN A 39 -0.66 13.37 -9.57
C ASN A 39 -0.69 11.84 -9.60
N GLN A 40 -0.48 11.28 -10.79
CA GLN A 40 -0.31 9.85 -11.00
C GLN A 40 1.13 9.57 -11.36
N ILE A 41 1.57 8.36 -11.05
CA ILE A 41 2.90 7.89 -11.41
C ILE A 41 2.78 6.50 -12.03
N ASP A 42 3.70 6.17 -12.95
CA ASP A 42 3.87 4.80 -13.43
C ASP A 42 4.71 4.02 -12.40
N LEU A 43 4.16 2.95 -11.83
CA LEU A 43 4.85 2.05 -10.87
C LEU A 43 5.23 0.69 -11.48
N THR A 44 5.18 0.56 -12.81
CA THR A 44 5.44 -0.71 -13.51
C THR A 44 6.79 -1.31 -13.13
N ALA A 45 7.83 -0.49 -12.98
CA ALA A 45 9.16 -0.96 -12.59
C ALA A 45 9.20 -1.43 -11.13
N GLU A 46 8.53 -0.72 -10.23
CA GLU A 46 8.50 -1.05 -8.80
C GLU A 46 7.67 -2.31 -8.50
N LEU A 47 6.64 -2.61 -9.31
CA LEU A 47 5.86 -3.85 -9.22
C LEU A 47 6.73 -5.10 -9.43
N LYS A 48 7.86 -4.95 -10.12
CA LYS A 48 8.87 -5.99 -10.26
C LYS A 48 9.79 -5.99 -9.03
N LEU A 49 9.38 -6.68 -7.97
CA LEU A 49 10.20 -6.87 -6.77
C LEU A 49 11.55 -7.51 -7.14
N THR A 50 11.50 -8.62 -7.89
CA THR A 50 12.65 -9.31 -8.49
C THR A 50 12.28 -9.86 -9.88
N GLU A 51 13.25 -10.43 -10.59
CA GLU A 51 12.98 -11.13 -11.87
C GLU A 51 11.98 -12.29 -11.71
N GLN A 52 11.94 -12.95 -10.54
CA GLN A 52 11.10 -14.11 -10.27
C GLN A 52 9.83 -13.78 -9.48
N ALA A 53 9.73 -12.58 -8.91
CA ALA A 53 8.62 -12.15 -8.06
C ALA A 53 8.09 -10.79 -8.54
N VAL A 54 6.90 -10.81 -9.13
CA VAL A 54 6.20 -9.62 -9.63
C VAL A 54 4.88 -9.48 -8.88
N ILE A 55 4.73 -8.36 -8.18
CA ILE A 55 3.50 -8.00 -7.48
C ILE A 55 2.40 -7.80 -8.53
N GLY A 56 1.23 -8.40 -8.28
CA GLY A 56 0.12 -8.44 -9.24
C GLY A 56 0.12 -9.66 -10.15
N LYS A 57 1.19 -10.48 -10.19
CA LYS A 57 1.32 -11.59 -11.16
C LYS A 57 1.76 -12.91 -10.57
N THR A 58 2.77 -12.90 -9.69
CA THR A 58 3.36 -14.14 -9.17
C THR A 58 2.47 -14.77 -8.10
N THR A 59 2.24 -16.09 -8.16
CA THR A 59 1.43 -16.80 -7.16
C THR A 59 2.28 -17.35 -6.01
N LEU A 60 1.65 -17.61 -4.86
CA LEU A 60 2.30 -18.28 -3.73
C LEU A 60 2.89 -19.64 -4.13
N ALA A 61 2.16 -20.41 -4.93
CA ALA A 61 2.64 -21.71 -5.42
C ALA A 61 3.92 -21.57 -6.28
N GLN A 62 4.01 -20.54 -7.12
CA GLN A 62 5.23 -20.24 -7.88
C GLN A 62 6.39 -19.83 -6.97
N MET A 63 6.10 -19.06 -5.92
CA MET A 63 7.11 -18.69 -4.91
C MET A 63 7.60 -19.91 -4.14
N GLU A 64 6.70 -20.78 -3.66
CA GLU A 64 7.08 -21.98 -2.91
C GLU A 64 7.82 -23.00 -3.79
N LYS A 65 7.48 -23.10 -5.08
CA LYS A 65 8.24 -23.89 -6.05
C LYS A 65 9.68 -23.37 -6.22
N THR A 66 9.86 -22.06 -6.26
CA THR A 66 11.17 -21.44 -6.49
C THR A 66 12.02 -21.43 -5.21
N TYR A 67 11.44 -21.05 -4.08
CA TYR A 67 12.15 -20.72 -2.84
C TYR A 67 12.00 -21.78 -1.74
N GLY A 68 11.16 -22.79 -1.95
CA GLY A 68 10.73 -23.75 -0.92
C GLY A 68 9.49 -23.25 -0.16
N SER A 69 8.85 -24.16 0.58
CA SER A 69 7.64 -23.86 1.37
C SER A 69 7.84 -22.66 2.29
N ALA A 70 6.77 -21.88 2.48
CA ALA A 70 6.78 -20.79 3.43
C ALA A 70 7.14 -21.28 4.84
N VAL A 71 7.99 -20.53 5.53
CA VAL A 71 8.39 -20.83 6.92
C VAL A 71 7.20 -20.67 7.86
N GLU A 72 6.33 -19.71 7.56
CA GLU A 72 5.11 -19.42 8.30
C GLU A 72 4.11 -18.76 7.36
N LYS A 73 2.81 -19.02 7.58
CA LYS A 73 1.68 -18.36 6.91
C LYS A 73 0.68 -17.87 7.94
N LYS A 74 0.17 -16.65 7.77
CA LYS A 74 -0.83 -16.03 8.67
C LYS A 74 -1.84 -15.23 7.87
N THR A 75 -3.10 -15.25 8.29
CA THR A 75 -4.08 -14.25 7.84
C THR A 75 -3.86 -12.94 8.61
N ILE A 76 -3.83 -11.83 7.89
CA ILE A 76 -3.81 -10.48 8.46
C ILE A 76 -4.82 -9.60 7.73
N LYS A 77 -5.13 -8.45 8.34
CA LYS A 77 -5.95 -7.43 7.70
C LYS A 77 -5.05 -6.43 6.96
N SER A 78 -5.47 -6.03 5.77
CA SER A 78 -4.80 -4.98 4.99
C SER A 78 -5.32 -3.60 5.39
N ASN A 79 -4.69 -2.54 4.86
CA ASN A 79 -5.15 -1.17 5.02
C ASN A 79 -6.34 -0.82 4.10
N PHE A 80 -6.75 -1.75 3.23
CA PHE A 80 -7.86 -1.55 2.30
C PHE A 80 -9.17 -2.01 2.95
N ARG A 81 -10.26 -1.32 2.64
CA ARG A 81 -11.59 -1.55 3.23
C ARG A 81 -12.64 -1.74 2.16
N THR A 82 -13.67 -2.51 2.47
CA THR A 82 -14.81 -2.79 1.59
C THR A 82 -16.08 -2.14 2.12
N ASN A 83 -17.15 -2.17 1.33
CA ASN A 83 -18.43 -1.54 1.62
C ASN A 83 -18.29 -0.01 1.78
N LEU A 84 -17.49 0.63 0.93
CA LEU A 84 -17.05 2.03 1.12
C LEU A 84 -18.18 3.06 0.96
N LYS A 85 -19.27 2.69 0.28
CA LYS A 85 -20.47 3.53 0.14
C LYS A 85 -21.42 3.44 1.34
N SER A 86 -21.22 2.49 2.25
CA SER A 86 -22.10 2.33 3.41
C SER A 86 -21.82 3.42 4.44
N GLU A 87 -22.85 4.19 4.76
CA GLU A 87 -22.84 5.17 5.85
C GLU A 87 -23.01 4.51 7.23
N ASN A 88 -23.38 3.22 7.26
CA ASN A 88 -23.65 2.48 8.50
C ASN A 88 -22.48 1.54 8.86
N GLY A 89 -21.84 1.83 10.00
CA GLY A 89 -20.82 0.98 10.62
C GLY A 89 -19.41 1.11 10.01
N PRO A 90 -18.39 0.53 10.66
CA PRO A 90 -17.02 0.60 10.16
C PRO A 90 -16.86 -0.23 8.87
N ASN A 91 -16.24 0.36 7.85
CA ASN A 91 -15.92 -0.37 6.62
C ASN A 91 -14.92 -1.50 6.94
N PRO A 92 -15.27 -2.79 6.71
CA PRO A 92 -14.43 -3.92 7.06
C PRO A 92 -13.16 -3.97 6.21
N GLU A 93 -12.04 -4.34 6.84
CA GLU A 93 -10.74 -4.46 6.19
C GLU A 93 -10.67 -5.71 5.32
N VAL A 94 -10.04 -5.60 4.15
CA VAL A 94 -9.77 -6.73 3.26
C VAL A 94 -8.70 -7.61 3.91
N GLU A 95 -8.97 -8.90 4.01
CA GLU A 95 -8.01 -9.89 4.51
C GLU A 95 -6.99 -10.29 3.44
N GLN A 96 -5.77 -10.58 3.89
CA GLN A 96 -4.68 -11.07 3.06
C GLN A 96 -3.88 -12.13 3.82
N GLU A 97 -3.15 -12.97 3.09
CA GLU A 97 -2.20 -13.92 3.69
C GLU A 97 -0.80 -13.32 3.68
N VAL A 98 -0.09 -13.34 4.80
CA VAL A 98 1.35 -13.10 4.81
C VAL A 98 2.06 -14.46 4.84
N ALA A 99 2.97 -14.67 3.90
CA ALA A 99 3.85 -15.83 3.85
C ALA A 99 5.31 -15.40 4.00
N PHE A 100 6.03 -16.07 4.90
CA PHE A 100 7.44 -15.80 5.17
C PHE A 100 8.32 -16.68 4.28
N ILE A 101 8.80 -16.10 3.16
CA ILE A 101 9.53 -16.82 2.10
C ILE A 101 11.03 -16.50 2.19
N LYS A 102 11.87 -17.51 1.99
CA LYS A 102 13.34 -17.38 2.01
C LYS A 102 13.91 -16.77 0.72
N ILE A 103 13.46 -15.58 0.39
CA ILE A 103 13.90 -14.76 -0.75
C ILE A 103 14.67 -13.54 -0.26
N ASN A 104 15.77 -13.20 -0.94
CA ASN A 104 16.41 -11.90 -0.77
C ASN A 104 15.65 -10.86 -1.61
N PRO A 105 15.01 -9.85 -1.01
CA PRO A 105 14.20 -8.86 -1.75
C PRO A 105 15.01 -7.93 -2.64
N VAL A 106 16.34 -7.90 -2.47
CA VAL A 106 17.25 -7.08 -3.29
C VAL A 106 17.65 -7.83 -4.55
N THR A 107 18.07 -9.09 -4.39
CA THR A 107 18.71 -9.88 -5.46
C THR A 107 17.81 -10.94 -6.08
N GLY A 108 16.71 -11.32 -5.42
CA GLY A 108 15.85 -12.43 -5.83
C GLY A 108 16.44 -13.82 -5.61
N ALA A 109 17.66 -13.93 -5.06
CA ALA A 109 18.26 -15.21 -4.72
C ALA A 109 17.56 -15.86 -3.50
N LYS A 110 17.70 -17.19 -3.37
CA LYS A 110 17.37 -17.88 -2.12
C LYS A 110 18.19 -17.30 -0.97
N TRP A 111 17.57 -17.20 0.20
CA TRP A 111 18.17 -16.58 1.38
C TRP A 111 17.98 -17.42 2.64
N ASN A 112 18.79 -17.17 3.66
CA ASN A 112 18.66 -17.88 4.94
C ASN A 112 17.64 -17.22 5.88
N LYS A 113 17.26 -15.96 5.63
CA LYS A 113 16.25 -15.22 6.36
C LYS A 113 14.94 -15.24 5.60
N ALA A 114 13.83 -15.40 6.33
CA ALA A 114 12.52 -15.32 5.75
C ALA A 114 12.09 -13.85 5.62
N TYR A 115 11.49 -13.53 4.48
CA TYR A 115 11.03 -12.21 4.11
C TYR A 115 9.51 -12.24 3.97
N PRO A 116 8.77 -11.28 4.57
CA PRO A 116 7.33 -11.25 4.50
C PRO A 116 6.88 -10.83 3.09
N LEU A 117 6.06 -11.66 2.47
CA LEU A 117 5.36 -11.37 1.23
C LEU A 117 3.86 -11.54 1.47
N TYR A 118 3.06 -10.65 0.88
CA TYR A 118 1.63 -10.60 1.12
C TYR A 118 0.88 -11.08 -0.11
N PHE A 119 -0.08 -11.95 0.08
CA PHE A 119 -0.85 -12.60 -0.97
C PHE A 119 -2.35 -12.39 -0.76
N THR A 120 -3.11 -12.41 -1.84
CA THR A 120 -4.57 -12.44 -1.76
C THR A 120 -5.06 -13.64 -0.96
N LYS A 121 -6.15 -13.49 -0.22
CA LYS A 121 -6.81 -14.60 0.48
C LYS A 121 -7.80 -15.31 -0.46
N THR A 122 -7.28 -15.94 -1.49
CA THR A 122 -8.04 -16.63 -2.56
C THR A 122 -7.62 -18.09 -2.69
N ALA A 123 -8.34 -18.88 -3.51
CA ALA A 123 -7.97 -20.28 -3.78
C ALA A 123 -6.59 -20.41 -4.44
N GLU A 124 -6.23 -19.42 -5.27
CA GLU A 124 -4.90 -19.26 -5.86
C GLU A 124 -4.29 -17.93 -5.38
N PRO A 125 -3.57 -17.91 -4.24
CA PRO A 125 -3.03 -16.68 -3.68
C PRO A 125 -2.02 -16.02 -4.62
N ALA A 126 -2.28 -14.77 -5.02
CA ALA A 126 -1.40 -13.96 -5.84
C ALA A 126 -0.67 -12.92 -4.99
N LEU A 127 0.62 -12.68 -5.27
CA LEU A 127 1.46 -11.70 -4.59
C LEU A 127 0.84 -10.31 -4.77
N VAL A 128 0.29 -9.75 -3.70
CA VAL A 128 -0.47 -8.50 -3.72
C VAL A 128 0.30 -7.33 -3.12
N ALA A 129 1.22 -7.59 -2.19
CA ALA A 129 2.09 -6.54 -1.66
C ALA A 129 3.46 -7.07 -1.22
N ALA A 130 4.43 -6.16 -1.17
CA ALA A 130 5.72 -6.36 -0.50
C ALA A 130 6.33 -5.01 -0.12
N GLN A 131 7.28 -5.02 0.83
CA GLN A 131 8.16 -3.86 0.99
C GLN A 131 9.14 -3.86 -0.19
N VAL A 132 9.40 -2.70 -0.78
CA VAL A 132 10.22 -2.58 -2.01
C VAL A 132 11.36 -1.60 -1.80
N MET A 133 12.55 -1.94 -2.30
CA MET A 133 13.62 -0.95 -2.33
C MET A 133 13.33 0.12 -3.37
N LEU A 134 13.54 1.39 -3.00
CA LEU A 134 13.38 2.50 -3.93
C LEU A 134 14.59 2.56 -4.86
N LYS A 135 14.48 1.89 -6.02
CA LYS A 135 15.55 1.76 -7.03
C LYS A 135 15.51 2.85 -8.11
N ARG A 136 14.48 3.69 -8.13
CA ARG A 136 14.30 4.75 -9.13
C ARG A 136 15.37 5.83 -8.97
N GLY A 137 15.92 6.30 -10.08
CA GLY A 137 16.95 7.34 -10.09
C GLY A 137 18.13 7.00 -9.18
N ASP A 138 18.62 7.99 -8.44
CA ASP A 138 19.78 7.85 -7.55
C ASP A 138 19.43 7.42 -6.12
N LEU A 139 18.18 7.04 -5.82
CA LEU A 139 17.75 6.73 -4.44
C LEU A 139 18.54 5.57 -3.82
N MET A 140 18.76 4.51 -4.59
CA MET A 140 19.53 3.36 -4.09
C MET A 140 20.99 3.76 -3.81
N LYS A 141 21.60 4.53 -4.72
CA LYS A 141 22.96 5.04 -4.56
C LYS A 141 23.08 5.95 -3.34
N LYS A 142 22.11 6.85 -3.11
CA LYS A 142 22.05 7.69 -1.92
C LYS A 142 21.96 6.87 -0.64
N LEU A 143 21.13 5.83 -0.63
CA LEU A 143 21.04 4.93 0.52
C LEU A 143 22.38 4.24 0.82
N GLU A 144 23.15 3.88 -0.21
CA GLU A 144 24.48 3.28 -0.08
C GLU A 144 25.53 4.28 0.43
N THR A 145 25.49 5.55 -0.02
CA THR A 145 26.51 6.56 0.33
C THR A 145 26.19 7.36 1.60
N GLU A 146 24.95 7.82 1.74
CA GLU A 146 24.48 8.72 2.81
C GLU A 146 23.88 7.94 3.99
N LYS A 147 23.65 6.62 3.82
CA LYS A 147 23.07 5.70 4.82
C LYS A 147 21.63 6.01 5.26
N GLN A 148 21.00 7.05 4.72
CA GLN A 148 19.63 7.43 5.01
C GLN A 148 19.01 8.15 3.81
N LEU A 149 17.72 7.88 3.56
CA LEU A 149 16.90 8.62 2.61
C LEU A 149 15.95 9.55 3.36
N THR A 150 15.67 10.71 2.80
CA THR A 150 14.63 11.63 3.28
C THR A 150 13.38 11.55 2.40
N LEU A 151 12.26 12.09 2.89
CA LEU A 151 11.05 12.23 2.07
C LEU A 151 11.25 13.15 0.86
N GLU A 152 12.09 14.19 1.02
CA GLU A 152 12.41 15.12 -0.08
C GLU A 152 13.26 14.45 -1.17
N ASP A 153 14.18 13.55 -0.82
CA ASP A 153 14.89 12.74 -1.82
C ASP A 153 13.91 11.92 -2.67
N VAL A 154 12.90 11.32 -2.02
CA VAL A 154 11.87 10.53 -2.72
C VAL A 154 11.02 11.42 -3.62
N LYS A 155 10.53 12.57 -3.14
CA LYS A 155 9.76 13.53 -3.94
C LYS A 155 10.52 14.05 -5.15
N LYS A 156 11.83 14.26 -5.03
CA LYS A 156 12.69 14.68 -6.16
C LYS A 156 12.69 13.67 -7.31
N VAL A 157 12.54 12.38 -7.00
CA VAL A 157 12.62 11.29 -7.98
C VAL A 157 11.26 10.81 -8.46
N TYR A 158 10.28 10.73 -7.55
CA TYR A 158 8.93 10.27 -7.86
C TYR A 158 7.98 11.42 -8.27
N GLY A 159 8.42 12.67 -8.09
CA GLY A 159 7.57 13.85 -8.27
C GLY A 159 6.67 14.13 -7.08
N ALA A 160 5.66 14.97 -7.28
CA ALA A 160 4.67 15.24 -6.26
C ALA A 160 3.82 13.98 -5.97
N PRO A 161 3.62 13.59 -4.71
CA PRO A 161 2.78 12.45 -4.38
C PRO A 161 1.31 12.73 -4.72
N THR A 162 0.52 11.66 -4.85
CA THR A 162 -0.94 11.75 -4.92
C THR A 162 -1.48 12.30 -3.59
N ARG A 163 -0.93 11.84 -2.47
CA ARG A 163 -1.24 12.37 -1.13
C ARG A 163 0.04 12.50 -0.30
N ASP A 164 0.24 13.67 0.30
CA ASP A 164 1.28 13.92 1.29
C ASP A 164 0.61 14.02 2.67
N LEU A 165 0.86 13.08 3.57
CA LEU A 165 0.33 13.03 4.94
C LEU A 165 1.39 13.42 5.98
N GLY A 166 2.45 14.12 5.57
CA GLY A 166 3.56 14.55 6.42
C GLY A 166 4.59 13.45 6.65
N ARG A 167 4.20 12.35 7.31
CA ARG A 167 5.09 11.19 7.53
C ARG A 167 4.86 10.04 6.54
N VAL A 168 3.83 10.14 5.72
CA VAL A 168 3.50 9.15 4.69
C VAL A 168 3.27 9.87 3.36
N LEU A 169 3.94 9.41 2.32
CA LEU A 169 3.66 9.79 0.94
C LEU A 169 2.97 8.62 0.26
N GLU A 170 1.89 8.91 -0.45
CA GLU A 170 1.15 7.94 -1.24
C GLU A 170 1.29 8.30 -2.72
N TYR A 171 1.80 7.37 -3.51
CA TYR A 171 1.91 7.49 -4.96
C TYR A 171 1.00 6.44 -5.60
N TYR A 172 -0.08 6.90 -6.22
CA TYR A 172 -1.03 6.03 -6.90
C TYR A 172 -0.70 5.92 -8.39
N ASP A 173 -0.69 4.67 -8.86
CA ASP A 173 -0.80 4.30 -10.25
C ASP A 173 -2.19 3.72 -10.48
N PHE A 174 -3.11 4.58 -10.93
CA PHE A 174 -4.49 4.17 -11.20
C PHE A 174 -4.63 3.28 -12.44
N ASN A 175 -3.62 3.23 -13.32
CA ASN A 175 -3.65 2.38 -14.51
C ASN A 175 -3.29 0.95 -14.14
N ASN A 176 -2.22 0.78 -13.36
CA ASN A 176 -1.78 -0.53 -12.86
C ASN A 176 -2.45 -0.96 -11.55
N LYS A 177 -3.41 -0.17 -11.04
CA LYS A 177 -4.12 -0.43 -9.78
C LYS A 177 -3.16 -0.69 -8.61
N ALA A 178 -2.12 0.13 -8.52
CA ALA A 178 -1.04 0.01 -7.55
C ALA A 178 -0.85 1.29 -6.73
N VAL A 179 -0.41 1.13 -5.48
CA VAL A 179 -0.02 2.25 -4.62
C VAL A 179 1.30 1.94 -3.94
N LEU A 180 2.22 2.90 -4.02
CA LEU A 180 3.44 2.92 -3.23
C LEU A 180 3.23 3.82 -2.02
N HIS A 181 3.25 3.22 -0.83
CA HIS A 181 3.36 3.95 0.43
C HIS A 181 4.84 4.13 0.78
N VAL A 182 5.25 5.36 1.04
CA VAL A 182 6.58 5.71 1.56
C VAL A 182 6.38 6.31 2.94
N ILE A 183 6.88 5.62 3.96
CA ILE A 183 6.61 5.88 5.37
C ILE A 183 7.91 6.28 6.06
N LEU A 184 7.95 7.48 6.66
CA LEU A 184 9.00 7.87 7.57
C LEU A 184 8.72 7.26 8.95
N THR A 185 9.51 6.27 9.35
CA THR A 185 9.39 5.60 10.65
C THR A 185 9.85 6.52 11.79
N ASP A 186 9.54 6.15 13.04
CA ASP A 186 9.89 6.94 14.23
C ASP A 186 11.40 7.09 14.44
N ASN A 187 12.18 6.16 13.87
CA ASN A 187 13.64 6.25 13.82
C ASN A 187 14.16 7.06 12.61
N ASN A 188 13.27 7.82 11.95
CA ASN A 188 13.53 8.59 10.74
C ASN A 188 14.04 7.77 9.54
N GLN A 189 13.80 6.45 9.52
CA GLN A 189 14.12 5.62 8.36
C GLN A 189 12.94 5.53 7.41
N ILE A 190 13.23 5.52 6.11
CA ILE A 190 12.21 5.27 5.09
C ILE A 190 11.90 3.77 5.02
N SER A 191 10.62 3.46 5.20
CA SER A 191 10.02 2.16 4.94
C SER A 191 9.03 2.29 3.79
N THR A 192 8.83 1.23 3.03
CA THR A 192 7.94 1.24 1.87
C THR A 192 6.99 0.05 1.89
N MET A 193 5.86 0.22 1.25
CA MET A 193 4.95 -0.88 0.92
C MET A 193 4.36 -0.59 -0.45
N LEU A 194 4.61 -1.48 -1.40
CA LEU A 194 3.94 -1.44 -2.69
C LEU A 194 2.82 -2.47 -2.70
N THR A 195 1.61 -2.02 -2.99
CA THR A 195 0.42 -2.87 -3.02
C THR A 195 -0.29 -2.74 -4.36
N HIS A 196 -0.59 -3.86 -5.00
CA HIS A 196 -1.50 -3.92 -6.14
C HIS A 196 -2.94 -4.04 -5.64
N TYR A 197 -3.53 -2.91 -5.24
CA TYR A 197 -4.87 -2.88 -4.62
C TYR A 197 -5.98 -3.42 -5.51
N GLY A 198 -5.81 -3.42 -6.84
CA GLY A 198 -6.79 -4.04 -7.74
C GLY A 198 -7.05 -5.51 -7.44
N LEU A 199 -6.07 -6.25 -6.93
CA LEU A 199 -6.24 -7.65 -6.53
C LEU A 199 -6.99 -7.80 -5.20
N LEU A 200 -6.90 -6.80 -4.31
CA LEU A 200 -7.62 -6.80 -3.03
C LEU A 200 -9.13 -6.53 -3.22
N TYR A 201 -9.51 -5.95 -4.35
CA TYR A 201 -10.89 -5.65 -4.72
C TYR A 201 -11.39 -6.49 -5.90
N ALA A 202 -10.73 -7.60 -6.22
CA ALA A 202 -11.05 -8.38 -7.42
C ALA A 202 -12.50 -8.89 -7.43
N ASP A 203 -13.08 -9.15 -6.25
CA ASP A 203 -14.47 -9.57 -6.06
C ASP A 203 -15.45 -8.39 -5.81
N LYS A 204 -14.94 -7.17 -5.65
CA LYS A 204 -15.69 -5.94 -5.33
C LYS A 204 -15.17 -4.73 -6.12
N PRO A 205 -15.29 -4.72 -7.45
CA PRO A 205 -14.78 -3.63 -8.29
C PRO A 205 -15.42 -2.26 -7.97
N GLU A 206 -16.64 -2.24 -7.44
CA GLU A 206 -17.31 -1.02 -6.98
C GLU A 206 -16.62 -0.37 -5.77
N ASP A 207 -16.10 -1.18 -4.83
CA ASP A 207 -15.32 -0.67 -3.71
C ASP A 207 -13.96 -0.14 -4.18
N MET A 208 -13.36 -0.76 -5.20
CA MET A 208 -12.13 -0.22 -5.81
C MET A 208 -12.39 1.18 -6.39
N ILE A 209 -13.47 1.33 -7.17
CA ILE A 209 -13.83 2.61 -7.79
C ILE A 209 -14.10 3.66 -6.71
N GLU A 210 -14.83 3.31 -5.66
CA GLU A 210 -15.09 4.22 -4.55
C GLU A 210 -13.80 4.60 -3.81
N ASN A 211 -12.90 3.65 -3.58
CA ASN A 211 -11.57 3.93 -3.01
C ASN A 211 -10.80 4.93 -3.87
N GLU A 212 -10.73 4.72 -5.18
CA GLU A 212 -10.06 5.66 -6.10
C GLU A 212 -10.70 7.05 -6.07
N ASN A 213 -12.03 7.14 -6.01
CA ASN A 213 -12.75 8.42 -5.91
C ASN A 213 -12.47 9.15 -4.59
N ILE A 214 -12.49 8.44 -3.46
CA ILE A 214 -12.13 8.99 -2.15
C ILE A 214 -10.71 9.55 -2.19
N ILE A 215 -9.74 8.79 -2.70
CA ILE A 215 -8.33 9.23 -2.80
C ILE A 215 -8.23 10.49 -3.67
N LYS A 216 -8.92 10.53 -4.81
CA LYS A 216 -8.95 11.70 -5.69
C LYS A 216 -9.52 12.93 -5.01
N ARG A 217 -10.67 12.82 -4.31
CA ARG A 217 -11.25 13.92 -3.52
C ARG A 217 -10.29 14.42 -2.43
N LEU A 218 -9.75 13.50 -1.63
CA LEU A 218 -8.82 13.84 -0.53
C LEU A 218 -7.51 14.47 -1.01
N SER A 219 -7.07 14.21 -2.24
CA SER A 219 -5.88 14.84 -2.81
C SER A 219 -6.05 16.34 -3.07
N GLN A 220 -7.29 16.81 -3.29
CA GLN A 220 -7.59 18.21 -3.56
C GLN A 220 -7.73 19.05 -2.30
N GLU A 221 -8.20 18.48 -1.20
CA GLU A 221 -8.46 19.20 0.05
C GLU A 221 -7.20 19.85 0.65
N LYS A 222 -6.02 19.24 0.44
CA LYS A 222 -4.74 19.84 0.86
C LYS A 222 -4.28 21.02 0.00
N GLY A 223 -4.83 21.21 -1.19
CA GLY A 223 -4.58 22.40 -2.03
C GLY A 223 -5.33 23.65 -1.57
N SER A 224 -6.35 23.51 -0.72
CA SER A 224 -7.24 24.60 -0.31
C SER A 224 -6.93 25.20 1.06
N ALA A 225 -6.09 24.54 1.87
CA ALA A 225 -5.73 25.00 3.23
C ALA A 225 -4.49 25.92 3.27
N SER A 226 -3.99 26.36 2.11
CA SER A 226 -2.90 27.33 2.01
C SER A 226 -3.36 28.54 1.20
N LYS A 227 -4.22 29.34 1.81
CA LYS A 227 -4.48 30.74 1.45
C LYS A 227 -4.63 31.57 2.73
#